data_AF-A0A3D0X0Y5-F1
#
_entry.id   AF-A0A3D0X0Y5-F1
#
_cell.length_a   1.000
_cell.length_b   1.000
_cell.length_c   1.000
_cell.angle_alpha   90.00
_cell.angle_beta   90.00
_cell.angle_gamma   90.00
#
_symmetry.space_group_name_H-M   'P 1'
#
loop_
_entity.id
_entity.type
_entity.pdbx_description
1 polymer ?
#
loop_
_entity_poly.entity_id
_entity_poly.type
_entity_poly.pdbx_seq_one_letter_code
_entity_poly.pdbx_strand_id
1 'polypeptide(L)'
;MGSFQVLLIFIFATIAGMGSCLDEMQTHRPLIACTATGLILGDMTTGIIIGGTLEMMALGWMNIGAAIAPDAALASVISTILVVAGHQDVATGIAIAMPLAAAGQVLAIICKTISVVFQHKADSYAEEGNLFGIDLCNYGALILQGLRVGIPAVLVAMSVGTGVVEDMLNAIPPVITGGLQVAGGFIVVVGY
;
A
#
# COMPACT_ATOMS: atom_id res chain seq x y z
N MET A 1 -4.40 -12.11 -15.46
CA MET A 1 -4.93 -10.73 -15.38
C MET A 1 -4.80 -10.03 -16.72
N GLY A 2 -5.78 -9.22 -17.13
CA GLY A 2 -5.68 -8.46 -18.37
C GLY A 2 -4.78 -7.23 -18.22
N SER A 3 -4.06 -6.82 -19.28
CA SER A 3 -3.19 -5.63 -19.24
C SER A 3 -3.91 -4.34 -18.81
N PHE A 4 -5.21 -4.26 -19.10
CA PHE A 4 -6.07 -3.15 -18.66
C PHE A 4 -6.27 -3.11 -17.14
N GLN A 5 -6.42 -4.26 -16.48
CA GLN A 5 -6.56 -4.34 -15.02
C GLN A 5 -5.26 -3.92 -14.32
N VAL A 6 -4.11 -4.34 -14.85
CA VAL A 6 -2.80 -3.95 -14.30
C VAL A 6 -2.60 -2.43 -14.37
N LEU A 7 -3.02 -1.80 -15.48
CA LEU A 7 -2.98 -0.34 -15.61
C LEU A 7 -3.91 0.37 -14.62
N LEU A 8 -5.13 -0.14 -14.42
CA LEU A 8 -6.06 0.41 -13.43
C LEU A 8 -5.54 0.27 -12.00
N ILE A 9 -4.95 -0.89 -11.66
CA ILE A 9 -4.29 -1.11 -10.36
C ILE A 9 -3.15 -0.13 -10.18
N PHE A 10 -2.31 0.09 -11.20
CA PHE A 10 -1.22 1.06 -11.13
C PHE A 10 -1.73 2.46 -10.77
N ILE A 11 -2.71 2.95 -11.54
CA ILE A 11 -3.27 4.30 -11.35
C ILE A 11 -3.87 4.42 -9.95
N PHE A 12 -4.70 3.46 -9.54
CA PHE A 12 -5.34 3.49 -8.23
C PHE A 12 -4.32 3.38 -7.09
N ALA A 13 -3.34 2.48 -7.20
CA ALA A 13 -2.29 2.30 -6.20
C ALA A 13 -1.40 3.55 -6.06
N THR A 14 -1.11 4.25 -7.17
CA THR A 14 -0.42 5.54 -7.12
C THR A 14 -1.26 6.61 -6.42
N ILE A 15 -2.58 6.66 -6.66
CA ILE A 15 -3.49 7.58 -5.96
C ILE A 15 -3.57 7.26 -4.47
N ALA A 16 -3.68 5.98 -4.09
CA ALA A 16 -3.65 5.55 -2.69
C ALA A 16 -2.30 5.89 -2.03
N GLY A 17 -1.19 5.75 -2.76
CA GLY A 17 0.14 6.14 -2.32
C GLY A 17 0.28 7.66 -2.11
N MET A 18 -0.27 8.48 -3.01
CA MET A 18 -0.35 9.93 -2.82
C MET A 18 -1.17 10.27 -1.57
N GLY A 19 -2.33 9.62 -1.41
CA GLY A 19 -3.20 9.78 -0.24
C GLY A 19 -2.56 9.37 1.09
N SER A 20 -1.53 8.51 1.07
CA SER A 20 -0.78 8.13 2.29
C SER A 20 0.03 9.28 2.88
N CYS A 21 0.29 10.33 2.09
CA CYS A 21 1.06 11.49 2.52
C CYS A 21 0.24 12.78 2.57
N LEU A 22 -0.82 12.90 1.76
CA LEU A 22 -1.77 14.00 1.91
C LEU A 22 -2.64 13.83 3.16
N ASP A 23 -3.05 12.60 3.48
CA ASP A 23 -3.94 12.30 4.61
C ASP A 23 -5.33 12.99 4.54
N GLU A 24 -5.69 13.60 3.41
CA GLU A 24 -6.94 14.38 3.26
C GLU A 24 -8.13 13.52 2.83
N MET A 25 -7.98 12.78 1.73
CA MET A 25 -9.07 11.98 1.14
C MET A 25 -9.15 10.56 1.74
N GLN A 26 -8.24 10.22 2.64
CA GLN A 26 -8.14 8.90 3.27
C GLN A 26 -8.09 7.71 2.30
N THR A 27 -7.67 7.91 1.05
CA THR A 27 -7.58 6.83 0.04
C THR A 27 -6.56 5.74 0.41
N HIS A 28 -5.66 6.03 1.34
CA HIS A 28 -4.70 5.08 1.90
C HIS A 28 -5.32 4.12 2.93
N ARG A 29 -6.54 4.40 3.41
CA ARG A 29 -7.23 3.55 4.39
C ARG A 29 -7.54 2.19 3.79
N PRO A 30 -7.29 1.08 4.53
CA PRO A 30 -7.51 -0.27 4.04
C PRO A 30 -8.90 -0.50 3.45
N LEU A 31 -9.95 0.08 4.04
CA LEU A 31 -11.30 -0.07 3.53
C LEU A 31 -11.44 0.43 2.09
N ILE A 32 -10.95 1.63 1.78
CA ILE A 32 -11.07 2.22 0.42
C ILE A 32 -10.09 1.52 -0.54
N ALA A 33 -8.86 1.26 -0.08
CA ALA A 33 -7.83 0.66 -0.90
C ALA A 33 -8.20 -0.78 -1.34
N CYS A 34 -8.69 -1.62 -0.42
CA CYS A 34 -9.09 -3.00 -0.72
C CYS A 34 -10.36 -3.06 -1.57
N THR A 35 -11.34 -2.20 -1.30
CA THR A 35 -12.62 -2.23 -2.04
C THR A 35 -12.43 -1.84 -3.51
N ALA A 36 -11.69 -0.77 -3.78
CA ALA A 36 -11.37 -0.35 -5.14
C ALA A 36 -10.49 -1.38 -5.87
N THR A 37 -9.51 -1.97 -5.18
CA THR A 37 -8.66 -3.01 -5.77
C THR A 37 -9.47 -4.28 -6.10
N GLY A 38 -10.37 -4.70 -5.21
CA GLY A 38 -11.30 -5.81 -5.43
C GLY A 38 -12.25 -5.56 -6.60
N LEU A 39 -12.77 -4.33 -6.74
CA LEU A 39 -13.59 -3.92 -7.87
C LEU A 39 -12.84 -4.06 -9.21
N ILE A 40 -11.58 -3.62 -9.27
CA ILE A 40 -10.75 -3.72 -10.49
C ILE A 40 -10.47 -5.18 -10.85
N LEU A 41 -10.28 -6.03 -9.85
CA LEU A 41 -10.00 -7.47 -10.01
C LEU A 41 -11.26 -8.29 -10.32
N GLY A 42 -12.45 -7.80 -9.99
CA GLY A 42 -13.73 -8.43 -10.29
C GLY A 42 -14.42 -9.12 -9.11
N ASP A 43 -13.82 -9.10 -7.91
CA ASP A 43 -14.44 -9.58 -6.67
C ASP A 43 -14.42 -8.50 -5.59
N MET A 44 -15.48 -7.71 -5.58
CA MET A 44 -15.66 -6.63 -4.62
C MET A 44 -15.98 -7.15 -3.22
N THR A 45 -16.67 -8.29 -3.09
CA THR A 45 -17.09 -8.84 -1.79
C THR A 45 -15.87 -9.25 -0.97
N THR A 46 -14.95 -9.99 -1.60
CA THR A 46 -13.70 -10.39 -0.95
C THR A 46 -12.83 -9.17 -0.61
N GLY A 47 -12.79 -8.16 -1.49
CA GLY A 47 -12.11 -6.88 -1.20
C GLY A 47 -12.68 -6.13 -0.01
N ILE A 48 -14.01 -6.06 0.14
CA ILE A 48 -14.66 -5.43 1.31
C ILE A 48 -14.30 -6.16 2.60
N ILE A 49 -14.32 -7.50 2.59
CA ILE A 49 -14.05 -8.32 3.78
C ILE A 49 -12.60 -8.15 4.25
N ILE A 50 -11.64 -8.18 3.32
CA ILE A 50 -10.22 -7.94 3.64
C ILE A 50 -10.06 -6.51 4.17
N GLY A 51 -10.63 -5.53 3.47
CA GLY A 51 -10.55 -4.11 3.82
C GLY A 51 -11.10 -3.83 5.22
N GLY A 52 -12.28 -4.36 5.55
CA GLY A 52 -12.87 -4.22 6.88
C GLY A 52 -12.02 -4.85 7.97
N THR A 53 -11.37 -5.99 7.69
CA THR A 53 -10.52 -6.66 8.67
C THR A 53 -9.20 -5.93 8.89
N LEU A 54 -8.57 -5.46 7.80
CA LEU A 54 -7.35 -4.66 7.88
C LEU A 54 -7.59 -3.28 8.49
N GLU A 55 -8.77 -2.68 8.28
CA GLU A 55 -9.13 -1.40 8.88
C GLU A 55 -9.12 -1.49 10.41
N MET A 56 -9.67 -2.58 10.96
CA MET A 56 -9.64 -2.83 12.41
C MET A 56 -8.22 -2.92 12.98
N MET A 57 -7.25 -3.39 12.19
CA MET A 57 -5.83 -3.41 12.56
C MET A 57 -5.16 -2.04 12.40
N ALA A 58 -5.62 -1.25 11.43
CA ALA A 58 -5.06 0.05 11.08
C ALA A 58 -5.70 1.24 11.84
N LEU A 59 -6.63 1.01 12.77
CA LEU A 59 -7.23 2.06 13.59
C LEU A 59 -6.18 2.91 14.33
N GLY A 60 -5.13 2.26 14.85
CA GLY A 60 -4.02 2.93 15.54
C GLY A 60 -2.90 3.44 14.62
N TRP A 61 -3.00 3.25 13.29
CA TRP A 61 -1.94 3.65 12.37
C TRP A 61 -2.15 5.11 11.95
N MET A 62 -1.54 6.01 12.71
CA MET A 62 -1.59 7.45 12.50
C MET A 62 -0.17 8.01 12.44
N ASN A 63 0.09 8.89 11.47
CA ASN A 63 1.38 9.58 11.41
C ASN A 63 1.40 10.69 12.47
N ILE A 64 2.27 10.57 13.48
CA ILE A 64 2.38 11.55 14.56
C ILE A 64 3.76 12.20 14.52
N GLY A 65 3.82 13.45 14.06
CA GLY A 65 5.07 14.19 13.90
C GLY A 65 6.01 13.48 12.91
N ALA A 66 7.23 13.18 13.35
CA ALA A 66 8.21 12.44 12.56
C ALA A 66 8.05 10.91 12.63
N ALA A 67 7.19 10.40 13.53
CA ALA A 67 6.92 8.97 13.62
C ALA A 67 5.98 8.56 12.48
N ILE A 68 6.52 7.74 11.57
CA ILE A 68 5.81 7.24 10.41
C ILE A 68 5.15 5.92 10.79
N ALA A 69 3.84 5.84 10.60
CA ALA A 69 3.07 4.62 10.83
C ALA A 69 3.39 3.56 9.75
N PRO A 70 3.05 2.28 10.02
CA PRO A 70 3.11 1.24 9.01
C PRO A 70 2.28 1.60 7.76
N ASP A 71 2.74 1.17 6.59
CA ASP A 71 2.11 1.53 5.32
C ASP A 71 0.85 0.70 5.04
N ALA A 72 -0.29 1.22 5.46
CA ALA A 72 -1.59 0.63 5.17
C ALA A 72 -1.91 0.54 3.67
N ALA A 73 -1.51 1.54 2.86
CA ALA A 73 -1.90 1.60 1.45
C ALA A 73 -1.27 0.45 0.66
N LEU A 74 0.04 0.26 0.82
CA LEU A 74 0.78 -0.80 0.13
C LEU A 74 0.33 -2.19 0.60
N ALA A 75 0.18 -2.37 1.92
CA ALA A 75 -0.28 -3.64 2.48
C ALA A 75 -1.67 -4.03 1.95
N SER A 76 -2.60 -3.08 1.90
CA SER A 76 -3.99 -3.30 1.50
C SER A 76 -4.13 -3.65 0.02
N VAL A 77 -3.46 -2.90 -0.86
CA VAL A 77 -3.51 -3.14 -2.31
C VAL A 77 -2.89 -4.50 -2.64
N ILE A 78 -1.70 -4.79 -2.12
CA ILE A 78 -0.98 -6.04 -2.44
C ILE A 78 -1.70 -7.26 -1.84
N SER A 79 -2.18 -7.17 -0.60
CA SER A 79 -2.95 -8.24 0.05
C SER A 79 -4.21 -8.60 -0.76
N THR A 80 -4.94 -7.58 -1.23
CA THR A 80 -6.14 -7.79 -2.05
C THR A 80 -5.81 -8.45 -3.38
N ILE A 81 -4.72 -8.05 -4.04
CA ILE A 81 -4.26 -8.69 -5.28
C ILE A 81 -3.93 -10.17 -5.04
N LEU A 82 -3.21 -10.50 -3.97
CA LEU A 82 -2.84 -11.88 -3.64
C LEU A 82 -4.06 -12.76 -3.35
N VAL A 83 -5.05 -12.24 -2.61
CA VAL A 83 -6.26 -13.03 -2.27
C VAL A 83 -7.16 -13.21 -3.49
N VAL A 84 -7.46 -12.13 -4.22
CA VAL A 84 -8.43 -12.18 -5.32
C VAL A 84 -7.82 -12.81 -6.58
N ALA A 85 -6.61 -12.42 -6.96
CA ALA A 85 -5.97 -12.92 -8.19
C ALA A 85 -5.10 -14.16 -7.96
N GLY A 86 -4.57 -14.35 -6.75
CA GLY A 86 -3.79 -15.54 -6.37
C GLY A 86 -4.61 -16.66 -5.73
N HIS A 87 -5.94 -16.50 -5.65
CA HIS A 87 -6.89 -17.47 -5.08
C HIS A 87 -6.52 -17.97 -3.67
N GLN A 88 -5.87 -17.11 -2.88
CA GLN A 88 -5.50 -17.41 -1.51
C GLN A 88 -6.68 -17.20 -0.56
N ASP A 89 -6.58 -17.72 0.66
CA ASP A 89 -7.57 -17.42 1.69
C ASP A 89 -7.34 -16.01 2.27
N VAL A 90 -8.41 -15.45 2.84
CA VAL A 90 -8.39 -14.13 3.48
C VAL A 90 -7.38 -14.09 4.63
N ALA A 91 -7.22 -15.19 5.36
CA ALA A 91 -6.30 -15.28 6.49
C ALA A 91 -4.82 -15.16 6.04
N THR A 92 -4.43 -15.82 4.95
CA THR A 92 -3.08 -15.67 4.39
C THR A 92 -2.87 -14.26 3.85
N GLY A 93 -3.88 -13.66 3.23
CA GLY A 93 -3.82 -12.25 2.81
C GLY A 93 -3.51 -11.29 3.95
N ILE A 94 -4.19 -11.44 5.09
CA ILE A 94 -3.96 -10.63 6.30
C ILE A 94 -2.58 -10.92 6.91
N ALA A 95 -2.18 -12.18 6.93
CA ALA A 95 -0.89 -12.62 7.45
C ALA A 95 0.28 -11.95 6.71
N ILE A 96 0.16 -11.81 5.39
CA ILE A 96 1.18 -11.17 4.54
C ILE A 96 1.09 -9.64 4.58
N ALA A 97 -0.08 -9.07 4.89
CA ALA A 97 -0.27 -7.62 4.96
C ALA A 97 0.64 -6.96 6.02
N MET A 98 0.84 -7.59 7.17
CA MET A 98 1.70 -7.09 8.25
C MET A 98 3.18 -6.87 7.84
N PRO A 99 3.92 -7.89 7.36
CA PRO A 99 5.30 -7.70 6.92
C PRO A 99 5.40 -6.74 5.73
N LEU A 100 4.40 -6.72 4.85
CA LEU A 100 4.33 -5.75 3.76
C LEU A 100 4.15 -4.32 4.26
N ALA A 101 3.33 -4.08 5.30
CA ALA A 101 3.15 -2.76 5.88
C ALA A 101 4.46 -2.21 6.47
N ALA A 102 5.23 -3.07 7.15
CA ALA A 102 6.55 -2.74 7.67
C ALA A 102 7.56 -2.44 6.54
N ALA A 103 7.59 -3.28 5.49
CA ALA A 103 8.43 -3.03 4.32
C ALA A 103 8.06 -1.71 3.61
N GLY A 104 6.75 -1.45 3.47
CA GLY A 104 6.23 -0.22 2.91
C GLY A 104 6.61 1.01 3.74
N GLN A 105 6.63 0.90 5.07
CA GLN A 105 7.10 1.97 5.97
C GLN A 105 8.57 2.32 5.73
N VAL A 106 9.44 1.32 5.59
CA VAL A 106 10.87 1.55 5.28
C VAL A 106 11.01 2.24 3.92
N LEU A 107 10.24 1.80 2.93
CA LEU A 107 10.21 2.45 1.62
C LEU A 107 9.71 3.90 1.71
N ALA A 108 8.74 4.18 2.60
CA ALA A 108 8.25 5.53 2.90
C ALA A 108 9.37 6.45 3.35
N ILE A 109 10.19 5.97 4.29
CA ILE A 109 11.29 6.71 4.88
C ILE A 109 12.32 7.05 3.80
N ILE A 110 12.65 6.09 2.94
CA ILE A 110 13.58 6.30 1.82
C ILE A 110 13.03 7.35 0.85
N CYS A 111 11.78 7.23 0.41
CA CYS A 111 11.16 8.21 -0.49
C CYS A 111 11.10 9.62 0.13
N LYS A 112 10.77 9.74 1.42
CA LYS A 112 10.81 11.02 2.15
C LYS A 112 12.21 11.60 2.25
N THR A 113 13.23 10.75 2.43
CA THR A 113 14.64 11.18 2.44
C THR A 113 15.06 11.71 1.06
N ILE A 114 14.65 11.05 -0.02
CA ILE A 114 14.92 11.51 -1.40
C ILE A 114 14.17 12.82 -1.69
N SER A 115 12.99 13.01 -1.10
CA SER A 115 12.17 14.22 -1.29
C SER A 115 12.89 15.50 -0.84
N VAL A 116 13.90 15.39 0.03
CA VAL A 116 14.77 16.51 0.43
C VAL A 116 15.48 17.17 -0.76
N VAL A 117 15.78 16.42 -1.83
CA VAL A 117 16.37 16.99 -3.07
C VAL A 117 15.41 17.97 -3.75
N PHE A 118 14.10 17.69 -3.71
CA PHE A 118 13.08 18.58 -4.26
C PHE A 118 12.95 19.86 -3.42
N GLN A 119 13.17 19.78 -2.12
CA GLN A 119 13.17 20.96 -1.24
C GLN A 119 14.33 21.90 -1.56
N HIS A 120 15.56 21.38 -1.67
CA HIS A 120 16.73 22.21 -2.05
C HIS A 120 16.55 22.86 -3.44
N LYS A 121 15.88 22.19 -4.38
CA LYS A 121 15.53 22.79 -5.69
C LYS A 121 14.45 23.85 -5.57
N ALA A 122 13.45 23.63 -4.72
CA ALA A 122 12.40 24.62 -4.47
C ALA A 122 12.99 25.91 -3.88
N ASP A 123 14.00 25.82 -3.00
CA ASP A 123 14.70 26.98 -2.46
C ASP A 123 15.38 27.80 -3.58
N SER A 124 16.07 27.14 -4.51
CA SER A 124 16.66 27.80 -5.68
C SER A 124 15.61 28.48 -6.58
N TYR A 125 14.46 27.84 -6.80
CA TYR A 125 13.36 28.44 -7.57
C TYR A 125 12.69 29.60 -6.84
N ALA A 126 12.69 29.59 -5.50
CA ALA A 126 12.20 30.68 -4.68
C ALA A 126 13.09 31.93 -4.78
N GLU A 127 14.41 31.76 -4.78
CA GLU A 127 15.37 32.87 -5.00
C GLU A 127 15.20 33.53 -6.37
N GLU A 128 14.83 32.76 -7.39
CA GLU A 128 14.53 33.25 -8.74
C GLU A 128 13.11 33.82 -8.89
N GLY A 129 12.25 33.73 -7.86
CA GLY A 129 10.86 34.16 -7.91
C GLY A 129 9.96 33.29 -8.81
N ASN A 130 10.39 32.07 -9.16
CA ASN A 130 9.69 31.18 -10.08
C ASN A 130 8.70 30.27 -9.33
N LEU A 131 7.48 30.76 -9.13
CA LEU A 131 6.40 30.02 -8.46
C LEU A 131 6.05 28.69 -9.16
N PHE A 132 6.11 28.66 -10.49
CA PHE A 132 5.83 27.43 -11.25
C PHE A 132 6.88 26.34 -11.00
N GLY A 133 8.15 26.72 -10.82
CA GLY A 133 9.23 25.79 -10.46
C GLY A 133 9.02 25.16 -9.08
N ILE A 134 8.51 25.94 -8.11
CA ILE A 134 8.18 25.46 -6.76
C ILE A 134 7.02 24.46 -6.83
N ASP A 135 5.95 24.79 -7.55
CA ASP A 135 4.80 23.90 -7.72
C ASP A 135 5.21 22.57 -8.36
N LEU A 136 6.06 22.62 -9.39
CA LEU A 136 6.56 21.41 -10.05
C LEU A 136 7.40 20.53 -9.10
N CYS A 137 8.19 21.13 -8.21
CA CYS A 137 8.92 20.39 -7.19
C CYS A 137 7.98 19.71 -6.19
N ASN A 138 6.91 20.40 -5.77
CA ASN A 138 5.89 19.84 -4.88
C ASN A 138 5.17 18.64 -5.52
N TYR A 139 4.68 18.80 -6.76
CA TYR A 139 4.05 17.70 -7.49
C TYR A 139 5.01 16.54 -7.78
N GLY A 140 6.28 16.85 -8.07
CA GLY A 140 7.33 15.84 -8.27
C GLY A 140 7.57 14.98 -7.04
N ALA A 141 7.68 15.60 -5.87
CA ALA A 141 7.80 14.89 -4.59
C ALA A 141 6.54 14.04 -4.29
N LEU A 142 5.36 14.56 -4.60
CA LEU A 142 4.11 13.83 -4.42
C LEU A 142 4.02 12.59 -5.33
N ILE A 143 4.41 12.71 -6.60
CA ILE A 143 4.41 11.59 -7.56
C ILE A 143 5.40 10.51 -7.12
N LEU A 144 6.61 10.89 -6.66
CA LEU A 144 7.58 9.95 -6.12
C LEU A 144 6.96 9.10 -4.99
N GLN A 145 6.19 9.76 -4.14
CA GLN A 145 5.52 9.14 -3.01
C GLN A 145 4.33 8.25 -3.41
N GLY A 146 3.62 8.58 -4.48
CA GLY A 146 2.62 7.70 -5.08
C GLY A 146 3.24 6.48 -5.75
N LEU A 147 4.35 6.66 -6.47
CA LEU A 147 5.07 5.59 -7.18
C LEU A 147 5.62 4.52 -6.23
N ARG A 148 5.95 4.90 -4.99
CA ARG A 148 6.30 3.98 -3.91
C ARG A 148 5.29 2.84 -3.75
N VAL A 149 4.01 3.11 -3.90
CA VAL A 149 2.94 2.11 -3.76
C VAL A 149 2.55 1.53 -5.12
N GLY A 150 2.52 2.36 -6.16
CA GLY A 150 2.15 1.95 -7.52
C GLY A 150 3.11 0.93 -8.13
N ILE A 151 4.43 1.13 -8.02
CA ILE A 151 5.42 0.25 -8.65
C ILE A 151 5.38 -1.16 -8.03
N PRO A 152 5.45 -1.34 -6.69
CA PRO A 152 5.32 -2.66 -6.08
C PRO A 152 3.98 -3.33 -6.38
N ALA A 153 2.87 -2.58 -6.39
CA ALA A 153 1.55 -3.14 -6.70
C ALA A 153 1.50 -3.74 -8.12
N VAL A 154 2.09 -3.07 -9.11
CA VAL A 154 2.18 -3.60 -10.48
C VAL A 154 3.09 -4.81 -10.57
N LEU A 155 4.26 -4.76 -9.91
CA LEU A 155 5.18 -5.89 -9.89
C LEU A 155 4.51 -7.15 -9.33
N VAL A 156 3.73 -7.01 -8.25
CA VAL A 156 2.97 -8.13 -7.69
C VAL A 156 1.81 -8.53 -8.61
N ALA A 157 1.05 -7.58 -9.15
CA ALA A 157 -0.04 -7.89 -10.10
C ALA A 157 0.44 -8.64 -11.35
N MET A 158 1.67 -8.40 -11.79
CA MET A 158 2.28 -9.09 -12.94
C MET A 158 2.88 -10.46 -12.57
N SER A 159 3.34 -10.65 -11.33
CA SER A 159 3.92 -11.92 -10.87
C SER A 159 2.87 -12.89 -10.34
N VAL A 160 1.71 -12.39 -9.92
CA VAL A 160 0.56 -13.21 -9.50
C VAL A 160 0.02 -13.98 -10.71
N GLY A 161 0.17 -15.31 -10.66
CA GLY A 161 -0.13 -16.24 -11.75
C GLY A 161 1.10 -16.85 -12.43
N THR A 162 2.31 -16.38 -12.08
CA THR A 162 3.53 -17.19 -12.28
C THR A 162 3.66 -18.11 -11.07
N GLY A 163 3.86 -19.42 -11.29
CA GLY A 163 3.93 -20.42 -10.20
C GLY A 163 4.92 -20.07 -9.08
N VAL A 164 5.83 -19.12 -9.31
CA VAL A 164 6.75 -18.57 -8.31
C VAL A 164 6.05 -17.99 -7.08
N VAL A 165 4.95 -17.23 -7.25
CA VAL A 165 4.24 -16.66 -6.09
C VAL A 165 3.48 -17.75 -5.35
N GLU A 166 2.83 -18.67 -6.07
CA GLU A 166 2.14 -19.82 -5.50
C GLU A 166 3.10 -20.74 -4.74
N ASP A 167 4.28 -21.03 -5.29
CA ASP A 167 5.31 -21.86 -4.66
C ASP A 167 5.89 -21.20 -3.41
N MET A 168 6.09 -19.88 -3.45
CA MET A 168 6.58 -19.12 -2.28
C MET A 168 5.53 -19.04 -1.17
N LEU A 169 4.25 -18.97 -1.53
CA LEU A 169 3.12 -18.99 -0.59
C LEU A 169 2.89 -20.39 -0.02
N ASN A 170 2.94 -21.43 -0.85
CA ASN A 170 2.82 -22.83 -0.45
C ASN A 170 4.02 -23.32 0.39
N ALA A 171 5.17 -22.65 0.27
CA ALA A 171 6.33 -22.87 1.14
C ALA A 171 6.10 -22.37 2.57
N ILE A 172 5.07 -21.56 2.83
CA ILE A 172 4.70 -21.11 4.18
C ILE A 172 4.04 -22.29 4.91
N PRO A 173 4.64 -22.82 6.00
CA PRO A 173 4.07 -23.94 6.74
C PRO A 173 2.70 -23.59 7.33
N PRO A 174 1.78 -24.57 7.44
CA PRO A 174 0.45 -24.37 8.05
C PRO A 174 0.49 -23.85 9.49
N VAL A 175 1.58 -24.15 10.21
CA VAL A 175 1.81 -23.66 11.58
C VAL A 175 1.99 -22.15 11.61
N ILE A 176 2.59 -21.57 10.57
CA ILE A 176 2.85 -20.14 10.47
C ILE A 176 1.56 -19.40 10.11
N THR A 177 0.79 -19.90 9.13
CA THR A 177 -0.51 -19.30 8.76
C THR A 177 -1.52 -19.38 9.91
N GLY A 178 -1.62 -20.52 10.60
CA GLY A 178 -2.44 -20.67 11.80
C GLY A 178 -2.00 -19.75 12.95
N GLY A 179 -0.70 -19.62 13.18
CA GLY A 179 -0.14 -18.69 14.17
C GLY A 179 -0.42 -17.22 13.83
N LEU A 180 -0.32 -16.84 12.55
CA LEU A 180 -0.64 -15.49 12.07
C LEU A 180 -2.13 -15.17 12.17
N GLN A 181 -3.01 -16.15 11.98
CA GLN A 181 -4.45 -15.97 12.14
C GLN A 181 -4.81 -15.69 13.61
N VAL A 182 -4.20 -16.43 14.55
CA VAL A 182 -4.36 -16.16 15.99
C VAL A 182 -3.76 -14.80 16.35
N ALA A 183 -2.54 -14.50 15.89
CA ALA A 183 -1.88 -13.22 16.13
C ALA A 183 -2.66 -12.03 15.56
N GLY A 184 -3.27 -12.18 14.38
CA GLY A 184 -4.13 -11.16 13.77
C GLY A 184 -5.29 -10.77 14.68
N GLY A 185 -5.90 -11.73 15.39
CA GLY A 185 -6.92 -11.45 16.39
C GLY A 185 -6.42 -10.65 17.59
N PHE A 186 -5.17 -10.84 18.02
CA PHE A 186 -4.55 -10.06 19.10
C PHE A 186 -4.08 -8.67 18.66
N ILE A 187 -3.58 -8.52 17.43
CA ILE A 187 -3.07 -7.23 16.92
C ILE A 187 -4.19 -6.20 16.81
N VAL A 188 -5.43 -6.62 16.54
CA VAL A 188 -6.61 -5.74 16.58
C VAL A 188 -6.79 -5.07 17.95
N VAL A 189 -6.39 -5.72 19.05
CA VAL A 189 -6.48 -5.13 20.40
C VAL A 189 -5.49 -3.97 20.57
N VAL A 190 -4.36 -3.99 19.86
CA VAL A 190 -3.37 -2.88 19.89
C VAL A 190 -3.86 -1.68 19.07
N GLY A 191 -4.73 -1.91 18.09
CA GLY A 191 -5.37 -0.86 17.30
C GLY A 191 -6.46 -0.08 18.03
N TYR A 192 -6.99 -0.63 19.14
CA TYR A 192 -7.97 0.00 20.04
C TYR A 192 -7.29 0.79 21.16
#